data_AF-A0A921N0R9-F1
#
_entry.id   AF-A0A921N0R9-F1
#
_cell.length_a   1.000
_cell.length_b   1.000
_cell.length_c   1.000
_cell.angle_alpha   90.00
_cell.angle_beta   90.00
_cell.angle_gamma   90.00
#
_symmetry.space_group_name_H-M   'P 1'
#
loop_
_entity.id
_entity.type
_entity.pdbx_description
1 polymer ?
#
loop_
_entity_poly.entity_id
_entity_poly.type
_entity_poly.pdbx_seq_one_letter_code
_entity_poly.pdbx_strand_id
1 'polypeptide(L)'
;MIIFDLMIVILLIISITLLSGVKIMINDKYFQFIFLVFLNCIQLLNLIKGYKLGEIGIITMIAISILFLLLFIWGYKRNTYIYSIHNVKEKDILNIIKKYLERKNIKYELSNEEIYLIDIDKSIYFSSLMKITLDCREIKNTNFYNELLDEIKVEIKEIKQRYFSIEGAFHLFFTLFFFWIRLTFFNI
;
A
#
# COMPACT_ATOMS: atom_id res chain seq x y z
N MET A 1 5.43 3.57 -24.81
CA MET A 1 4.65 4.82 -24.78
C MET A 1 3.37 4.62 -23.97
N ILE A 2 2.42 3.80 -24.42
CA ILE A 2 1.13 3.56 -23.71
C ILE A 2 1.32 3.16 -22.23
N ILE A 3 2.22 2.22 -21.90
CA ILE A 3 2.46 1.85 -20.49
C ILE A 3 2.99 3.02 -19.66
N PHE A 4 3.86 3.85 -20.23
CA PHE A 4 4.42 5.01 -19.54
C PHE A 4 3.34 6.07 -19.31
N ASP A 5 2.50 6.31 -20.32
CA ASP A 5 1.34 7.20 -20.20
C ASP A 5 0.34 6.67 -19.16
N LEU A 6 0.09 5.35 -19.16
CA LEU A 6 -0.77 4.68 -18.17
C LEU A 6 -0.18 4.79 -16.74
N MET A 7 1.15 4.71 -16.59
CA MET A 7 1.83 4.93 -15.33
C MET A 7 1.58 6.34 -14.79
N ILE A 8 1.72 7.35 -15.66
CA ILE A 8 1.50 8.76 -15.32
C ILE A 8 0.04 8.96 -14.89
N VAL A 9 -0.91 8.38 -15.63
CA VAL A 9 -2.34 8.44 -15.28
C VAL A 9 -2.62 7.79 -13.92
N ILE A 10 -2.07 6.61 -13.65
CA ILE A 10 -2.23 5.92 -12.36
C ILE A 10 -1.64 6.76 -11.22
N LEU A 11 -0.43 7.29 -11.40
CA LEU A 11 0.21 8.17 -10.40
C LEU A 11 -0.62 9.43 -10.15
N LEU A 12 -1.18 10.03 -11.20
CA LEU A 12 -2.05 11.19 -11.09
C LEU A 12 -3.32 10.87 -10.28
N ILE A 13 -3.98 9.74 -10.58
CA ILE A 13 -5.16 9.29 -9.85
C ILE A 13 -4.83 9.11 -8.36
N ILE A 14 -3.76 8.36 -8.04
CA ILE A 14 -3.32 8.14 -6.65
C ILE A 14 -3.05 9.47 -5.94
N SER A 15 -2.34 10.39 -6.62
CA SER A 15 -2.03 11.71 -6.09
C SER A 15 -3.28 12.51 -5.74
N ILE A 16 -4.24 12.59 -6.68
CA ILE A 16 -5.51 13.30 -6.48
C ILE A 16 -6.32 12.65 -5.36
N THR A 17 -6.40 11.33 -5.33
CA THR A 17 -7.11 10.60 -4.27
C THR A 17 -6.51 10.90 -2.90
N LEU A 18 -5.19 10.88 -2.76
CA LEU A 18 -4.53 11.21 -1.50
C LEU A 18 -4.68 12.69 -1.13
N LEU A 19 -4.51 13.62 -2.08
CA LEU A 19 -4.65 15.06 -1.83
C LEU A 19 -6.10 15.50 -1.55
N SER A 20 -7.09 14.73 -2.01
CA SER A 20 -8.50 14.97 -1.70
C SER A 20 -8.80 14.93 -0.19
N GLY A 21 -7.91 14.34 0.61
CA GLY A 21 -8.09 14.18 2.05
C GLY A 21 -9.09 13.08 2.41
N VAL A 22 -9.52 12.27 1.43
CA VAL A 22 -10.29 11.06 1.69
C VAL A 22 -9.45 10.13 2.54
N LYS A 23 -10.04 9.61 3.62
CA LYS A 23 -9.37 8.72 4.56
C LYS A 23 -9.57 7.29 4.11
N ILE A 24 -8.48 6.59 3.92
CA ILE A 24 -8.49 5.29 3.26
C ILE A 24 -7.62 4.35 4.07
N MET A 25 -8.15 3.16 4.33
CA MET A 25 -7.41 2.01 4.81
C MET A 25 -7.25 1.04 3.64
N ILE A 26 -6.01 0.77 3.25
CA ILE A 26 -5.65 -0.11 2.14
C ILE A 26 -4.90 -1.30 2.72
N ASN A 27 -5.23 -2.50 2.26
CA ASN A 27 -4.40 -3.66 2.55
C ASN A 27 -3.23 -3.72 1.56
N ASP A 28 -2.00 -3.75 2.07
CA ASP A 28 -0.79 -3.63 1.27
C ASP A 28 -0.62 -4.78 0.26
N LYS A 29 -1.31 -5.92 0.45
CA LYS A 29 -1.34 -7.02 -0.52
C LYS A 29 -1.88 -6.59 -1.88
N TYR A 30 -2.85 -5.67 -1.92
CA TYR A 30 -3.45 -5.21 -3.17
C TYR A 30 -2.52 -4.27 -3.93
N PHE A 31 -1.72 -3.48 -3.22
CA PHE A 31 -0.73 -2.60 -3.83
C PHE A 31 0.37 -3.41 -4.54
N GLN A 32 0.82 -4.51 -3.93
CA GLN A 32 1.78 -5.44 -4.55
C GLN A 32 1.22 -6.12 -5.81
N PHE A 33 -0.08 -6.43 -5.83
CA PHE A 33 -0.72 -7.00 -7.01
C PHE A 33 -0.73 -6.01 -8.19
N ILE A 34 -1.08 -4.75 -7.94
CA ILE A 34 -1.07 -3.71 -8.97
C ILE A 34 0.36 -3.53 -9.53
N PHE A 35 1.36 -3.49 -8.65
CA PHE A 35 2.76 -3.37 -9.06
C PHE A 35 3.22 -4.57 -9.91
N LEU A 36 2.84 -5.79 -9.54
CA LEU A 36 3.15 -7.00 -10.32
C LEU A 36 2.54 -6.96 -11.72
N VAL A 37 1.25 -6.60 -11.83
CA VAL A 37 0.58 -6.49 -13.13
C VAL A 37 1.31 -5.51 -14.02
N PHE A 38 1.67 -4.35 -13.47
CA PHE A 38 2.40 -3.32 -14.20
C PHE A 38 3.77 -3.82 -14.72
N LEU A 39 4.50 -4.54 -13.88
CA LEU A 39 5.83 -5.06 -14.20
C LEU A 39 5.77 -6.17 -15.27
N ASN A 40 4.76 -7.03 -15.21
CA ASN A 40 4.51 -8.03 -16.25
C ASN A 40 4.09 -7.38 -17.58
N CYS A 41 3.30 -6.32 -17.56
CA CYS A 41 2.95 -5.57 -18.77
C CYS A 41 4.19 -4.99 -19.46
N ILE A 42 5.17 -4.45 -18.71
CA ILE A 42 6.44 -3.96 -19.26
C ILE A 42 7.18 -5.07 -19.99
N GLN A 43 7.27 -6.26 -19.39
CA GLN A 43 7.96 -7.40 -20.00
C GLN A 43 7.29 -7.87 -21.28
N LEU A 44 5.96 -7.92 -21.30
CA LEU A 44 5.18 -8.29 -22.48
C LEU A 44 5.39 -7.30 -23.63
N LEU A 45 5.54 -6.02 -23.32
CA LEU A 45 5.82 -4.97 -24.32
C LEU A 45 7.27 -5.04 -24.83
N ASN A 46 8.24 -5.31 -23.94
CA ASN A 46 9.62 -5.59 -24.32
C ASN A 46 9.73 -6.87 -25.16
N LEU A 47 8.86 -7.85 -24.95
CA LEU A 47 8.78 -9.06 -25.77
C LEU A 47 8.32 -8.76 -27.19
N ILE A 48 7.26 -7.97 -27.37
CA ILE A 48 6.80 -7.56 -28.71
C ILE A 48 7.91 -6.79 -29.45
N LYS A 49 8.68 -5.96 -28.74
CA LYS A 49 9.77 -5.17 -29.32
C LYS A 49 11.02 -6.02 -29.60
N GLY A 50 11.42 -6.89 -28.68
CA GLY A 50 12.58 -7.76 -28.78
C GLY A 50 12.41 -8.90 -29.79
N TYR A 51 11.19 -9.44 -29.96
CA TYR A 51 10.89 -10.37 -31.06
C TYR A 51 11.01 -9.70 -32.43
N LYS A 52 10.60 -8.42 -32.54
CA LYS A 52 10.80 -7.64 -33.77
C LYS A 52 12.28 -7.38 -34.07
N LEU A 53 13.14 -7.39 -33.04
CA LEU A 53 14.59 -7.14 -33.15
C LEU A 53 15.44 -8.43 -33.17
N GLY A 54 14.86 -9.59 -32.88
CA GLY A 54 15.55 -10.89 -32.84
C GLY A 54 16.47 -11.10 -31.62
N GLU A 55 16.33 -10.29 -30.56
CA GLU A 55 17.33 -10.17 -29.49
C GLU A 55 17.02 -10.98 -28.21
N ILE A 56 15.77 -11.38 -27.97
CA ILE A 56 15.35 -11.97 -26.69
C ILE A 56 14.87 -13.41 -26.90
N GLY A 57 15.49 -14.36 -26.19
CA GLY A 57 15.09 -15.77 -26.18
C GLY A 57 13.88 -16.04 -25.28
N ILE A 58 12.99 -16.95 -25.70
CA ILE A 58 11.80 -17.38 -24.93
C ILE A 58 12.18 -17.83 -23.51
N ILE A 59 13.30 -18.54 -23.37
CA ILE A 59 13.77 -19.11 -22.09
C ILE A 59 14.08 -18.02 -21.05
N THR A 60 14.78 -16.95 -21.44
CA THR A 60 15.08 -15.83 -20.54
C THR A 60 13.81 -15.15 -20.03
N MET A 61 12.77 -15.14 -20.87
CA MET A 61 11.52 -14.46 -20.57
C MET A 61 10.63 -15.28 -19.62
N ILE A 62 10.59 -16.60 -19.82
CA ILE A 62 9.99 -17.55 -18.86
C ILE A 62 10.68 -17.45 -17.50
N ALA A 63 12.01 -17.42 -17.46
CA ALA A 63 12.78 -17.32 -16.22
C ALA A 63 12.47 -16.04 -15.43
N ILE A 64 12.42 -14.91 -16.12
CA ILE A 64 12.04 -13.61 -15.53
C ILE A 64 10.60 -13.66 -15.00
N SER A 65 9.67 -14.22 -15.77
CA SER A 65 8.25 -14.30 -15.38
C SER A 65 8.05 -15.15 -14.12
N ILE A 66 8.76 -16.27 -14.02
CA ILE A 66 8.78 -17.14 -12.82
C ILE A 66 9.35 -16.38 -11.61
N LEU A 67 10.46 -15.66 -11.79
CA LEU A 67 11.06 -14.87 -10.71
C LEU A 67 10.06 -13.85 -10.14
N PHE A 68 9.36 -13.11 -11.01
CA PHE A 68 8.36 -12.13 -10.58
C PHE A 68 7.14 -12.79 -9.91
N LEU A 69 6.70 -13.95 -10.38
CA LEU A 69 5.64 -14.71 -9.74
C LEU A 69 6.03 -15.16 -8.33
N LEU A 70 7.27 -15.63 -8.13
CA LEU A 70 7.78 -16.02 -6.81
C LEU A 70 7.87 -14.82 -5.86
N LEU A 71 8.41 -13.70 -6.33
CA LEU A 71 8.45 -12.45 -5.56
C LEU A 71 7.05 -11.99 -5.16
N PHE A 72 6.07 -12.14 -6.06
CA PHE A 72 4.68 -11.82 -5.77
C PHE A 72 4.07 -12.73 -4.71
N ILE A 73 4.20 -14.06 -4.84
CA ILE A 73 3.64 -15.00 -3.87
C ILE A 73 4.23 -14.72 -2.48
N TRP A 74 5.54 -14.48 -2.42
CA TRP A 74 6.22 -14.15 -1.18
C TRP A 74 5.72 -12.83 -0.57
N GLY A 75 5.64 -11.77 -1.39
CA GLY A 75 5.13 -10.47 -0.97
C GLY A 75 3.69 -10.55 -0.47
N TYR A 76 2.82 -11.17 -1.27
CA TYR A 76 1.39 -11.32 -0.99
C TYR A 76 1.16 -11.98 0.37
N LYS A 77 1.84 -13.10 0.63
CA LYS A 77 1.74 -13.82 1.90
C LYS A 77 2.23 -12.98 3.08
N ARG A 78 3.32 -12.24 2.89
CA ARG A 78 3.91 -11.39 3.94
C ARG A 78 3.03 -10.19 4.30
N ASN A 79 2.35 -9.60 3.32
CA ASN A 79 1.63 -8.34 3.49
C ASN A 79 0.12 -8.50 3.73
N THR A 80 -0.38 -9.74 3.88
CA THR A 80 -1.82 -10.00 4.00
C THR A 80 -2.48 -9.29 5.18
N TYR A 81 -1.74 -9.06 6.27
CA TYR A 81 -2.22 -8.49 7.53
C TYR A 81 -1.60 -7.12 7.84
N ILE A 82 -1.00 -6.49 6.82
CA ILE A 82 -0.39 -5.18 6.92
C ILE A 82 -1.31 -4.19 6.20
N TYR A 83 -1.69 -3.14 6.91
CA TYR A 83 -2.61 -2.13 6.43
C TYR A 83 -1.95 -0.77 6.42
N SER A 84 -2.17 -0.03 5.34
CA SER A 84 -1.79 1.37 5.22
C SER A 84 -3.00 2.26 5.41
N ILE A 85 -2.91 3.21 6.33
CA ILE A 85 -3.95 4.18 6.62
C ILE A 85 -3.42 5.56 6.23
N HIS A 86 -4.16 6.22 5.33
CA HIS A 86 -3.78 7.49 4.74
C HIS A 86 -4.71 8.62 5.23
N ASN A 87 -4.15 9.84 5.31
CA ASN A 87 -4.86 11.07 5.66
C ASN A 87 -5.45 11.09 7.09
N VAL A 88 -4.79 10.40 8.01
CA VAL A 88 -5.17 10.33 9.43
C VAL A 88 -3.91 10.56 10.27
N LYS A 89 -4.04 11.10 11.49
CA LYS A 89 -2.91 11.18 12.43
C LYS A 89 -2.80 9.90 13.24
N GLU A 90 -1.58 9.53 13.58
CA GLU A 90 -1.29 8.33 14.39
C GLU A 90 -2.07 8.33 15.71
N LYS A 91 -2.11 9.48 16.39
CA LYS A 91 -2.86 9.68 17.64
C LYS A 91 -4.34 9.32 17.51
N ASP A 92 -4.96 9.62 16.37
CA ASP A 92 -6.39 9.33 16.16
C ASP A 92 -6.60 7.81 16.03
N ILE A 93 -5.74 7.12 15.29
CA ILE A 93 -5.80 5.66 15.15
C ILE A 93 -5.54 4.95 16.47
N LEU A 94 -4.52 5.39 17.21
CA LEU A 94 -4.25 4.87 18.55
C LEU A 94 -5.46 5.06 19.47
N ASN A 95 -6.12 6.22 19.43
CA ASN A 95 -7.31 6.46 20.22
C ASN A 95 -8.47 5.54 19.84
N ILE A 96 -8.67 5.26 18.55
CA ILE A 96 -9.69 4.31 18.07
C ILE A 96 -9.40 2.91 18.63
N ILE A 97 -8.16 2.43 18.48
CA ILE A 97 -7.76 1.10 18.97
C ILE A 97 -7.90 1.01 20.49
N LYS A 98 -7.47 2.02 21.24
CA LYS A 98 -7.60 2.05 22.70
C LYS A 98 -9.05 1.96 23.15
N LYS A 99 -9.93 2.78 22.56
CA LYS A 99 -11.36 2.76 22.88
C LYS A 99 -11.98 1.39 22.60
N TYR A 100 -11.59 0.75 21.51
CA TYR A 100 -12.03 -0.61 21.20
C TYR A 100 -11.58 -1.62 22.27
N LEU A 101 -10.28 -1.61 22.62
CA LEU A 101 -9.71 -2.53 23.60
C LEU A 101 -10.33 -2.33 24.98
N GLU A 102 -10.53 -1.08 25.41
CA GLU A 102 -11.19 -0.73 26.67
C GLU A 102 -12.65 -1.22 26.69
N ARG A 103 -13.40 -1.01 25.60
CA ARG A 103 -14.78 -1.50 25.45
C ARG A 103 -14.88 -3.02 25.52
N LYS A 104 -13.86 -3.73 25.04
CA LYS A 104 -13.76 -5.19 25.08
C LYS A 104 -13.11 -5.73 26.35
N ASN A 105 -12.71 -4.86 27.29
CA ASN A 105 -11.98 -5.21 28.50
C ASN A 105 -10.67 -5.99 28.23
N ILE A 106 -9.99 -5.69 27.12
CA ILE A 106 -8.71 -6.31 26.77
C ILE A 106 -7.58 -5.48 27.39
N LYS A 107 -6.71 -6.10 28.18
CA LYS A 107 -5.58 -5.42 28.80
C LYS A 107 -4.47 -5.19 27.78
N TYR A 108 -3.94 -3.96 27.76
CA TYR A 108 -2.88 -3.58 26.83
C TYR A 108 -1.84 -2.67 27.47
N GLU A 109 -0.60 -2.76 26.97
CA GLU A 109 0.50 -1.84 27.22
C GLU A 109 0.87 -1.14 25.91
N LEU A 110 1.27 0.12 26.01
CA LEU A 110 1.60 0.93 24.85
C LEU A 110 3.07 1.33 24.92
N SER A 111 3.79 0.94 23.88
CA SER A 111 5.17 1.33 23.60
C SER A 111 5.18 2.21 22.34
N ASN A 112 6.35 2.76 21.99
CA ASN A 112 6.47 3.77 20.93
C ASN A 112 6.03 3.26 19.55
N GLU A 113 6.13 1.96 19.29
CA GLU A 113 5.84 1.35 17.98
C GLU A 113 4.89 0.14 18.07
N GLU A 114 4.37 -0.16 19.26
CA GLU A 114 3.58 -1.37 19.49
C GLU A 114 2.49 -1.16 20.55
N ILE A 115 1.39 -1.89 20.36
CA ILE A 115 0.35 -2.10 21.35
C ILE A 115 0.44 -3.57 21.75
N TYR A 116 0.97 -3.83 22.93
CA TYR A 116 1.12 -5.18 23.47
C TYR A 116 -0.14 -5.58 24.23
N LEU A 117 -0.75 -6.70 23.84
CA LEU A 117 -1.98 -7.23 24.42
C LEU A 117 -1.63 -8.30 25.46
N ILE A 118 -1.70 -7.93 26.73
CA ILE A 118 -1.21 -8.72 27.86
C ILE A 118 -1.90 -10.08 27.95
N ASP A 119 -3.21 -10.12 27.73
CA ASP A 119 -4.03 -11.32 27.94
C ASP A 119 -3.72 -12.45 26.94
N ILE A 120 -3.12 -12.11 25.81
CA ILE A 120 -2.90 -13.04 24.68
C ILE A 120 -1.45 -13.08 24.21
N ASP A 121 -0.54 -12.35 24.86
CA ASP A 121 0.90 -12.28 24.54
C ASP A 121 1.16 -12.02 23.05
N LYS A 122 0.51 -10.98 22.53
CA LYS A 122 0.57 -10.58 21.11
C LYS A 122 0.60 -9.08 20.98
N SER A 123 1.20 -8.60 19.90
CA SER A 123 1.36 -7.19 19.63
C SER A 123 0.64 -6.75 18.34
N ILE A 124 0.30 -5.48 18.30
CA ILE A 124 -0.08 -4.76 17.08
C ILE A 124 1.00 -3.71 16.86
N TYR A 125 1.79 -3.84 15.81
CA TYR A 125 2.80 -2.85 15.50
C TYR A 125 2.20 -1.72 14.68
N PHE A 126 2.68 -0.51 14.93
CA PHE A 126 2.32 0.65 14.13
C PHE A 126 3.55 1.51 13.85
N SER A 127 3.57 2.14 12.68
CA SER A 127 4.59 3.13 12.33
C SER A 127 3.97 4.28 11.55
N SER A 128 4.45 5.50 11.79
CA SER A 128 3.99 6.71 11.10
C SER A 128 5.16 7.43 10.45
N LEU A 129 5.21 7.39 9.11
CA LEU A 129 6.19 8.15 8.32
C LEU A 129 5.45 9.09 7.36
N MET A 130 5.07 8.57 6.19
CA MET A 130 4.21 9.27 5.22
C MET A 130 2.75 8.82 5.29
N LYS A 131 2.55 7.61 5.82
CA LYS A 131 1.29 6.91 6.06
C LYS A 131 1.41 6.18 7.39
N ILE A 132 0.29 5.75 7.94
CA ILE A 132 0.29 4.91 9.13
C ILE A 132 0.23 3.46 8.68
N THR A 133 1.28 2.69 8.98
CA THR A 133 1.29 1.26 8.75
C THR A 133 0.86 0.57 10.02
N LEU A 134 -0.16 -0.30 9.92
CA LEU A 134 -0.70 -1.10 11.00
C LEU A 134 -0.45 -2.57 10.68
N ASP A 135 0.35 -3.24 11.50
CA ASP A 135 0.70 -4.64 11.36
C ASP A 135 -0.07 -5.49 12.37
N CYS A 136 -0.99 -6.30 11.87
CA CYS A 136 -1.85 -7.17 12.66
C CYS A 136 -1.49 -8.65 12.52
N ARG A 137 -0.27 -8.99 12.07
CA ARG A 137 0.12 -10.39 11.81
C ARG A 137 -0.01 -11.31 13.01
N GLU A 138 0.26 -10.82 14.23
CA GLU A 138 0.22 -11.63 15.45
C GLU A 138 -1.21 -11.89 15.93
N ILE A 139 -2.09 -10.90 15.74
CA ILE A 139 -3.50 -10.98 16.16
C ILE A 139 -4.43 -11.59 15.10
N LYS A 140 -3.94 -11.98 13.92
CA LYS A 140 -4.78 -12.49 12.81
C LYS A 140 -5.74 -13.64 13.14
N ASN A 141 -5.43 -14.43 14.17
CA ASN A 141 -6.21 -15.60 14.60
C ASN A 141 -7.08 -15.30 15.83
N THR A 142 -7.15 -14.06 16.30
CA THR A 142 -8.03 -13.69 17.41
C THR A 142 -9.47 -13.52 16.91
N ASN A 143 -10.43 -13.79 17.79
CA ASN A 143 -11.85 -13.64 17.51
C ASN A 143 -12.26 -12.17 17.23
N PHE A 144 -11.56 -11.21 17.83
CA PHE A 144 -11.84 -9.79 17.70
C PHE A 144 -11.13 -9.12 16.51
N TYR A 145 -10.24 -9.82 15.80
CA TYR A 145 -9.42 -9.26 14.72
C TYR A 145 -10.25 -8.57 13.63
N ASN A 146 -11.27 -9.26 13.10
CA ASN A 146 -12.09 -8.70 12.02
C ASN A 146 -12.92 -7.50 12.51
N GLU A 147 -13.45 -7.59 13.74
CA GLU A 147 -14.25 -6.53 14.33
C GLU A 147 -13.42 -5.27 14.58
N LEU A 148 -12.20 -5.41 15.11
CA LEU A 148 -11.25 -4.30 15.29
C LEU A 148 -10.98 -3.59 13.95
N LEU A 149 -10.72 -4.35 12.88
CA LEU A 149 -10.44 -3.75 11.57
C LEU A 149 -11.65 -3.02 10.99
N ASP A 150 -12.84 -3.55 11.17
CA ASP A 150 -14.06 -2.90 10.67
C ASP A 150 -14.38 -1.64 11.48
N GLU A 151 -14.15 -1.65 12.79
CA GLU A 151 -14.26 -0.45 13.63
C GLU A 151 -13.26 0.62 13.20
N ILE A 152 -12.00 0.27 12.98
CA ILE A 152 -10.99 1.22 12.46
C ILE A 152 -11.44 1.81 11.12
N LYS A 153 -11.93 1.00 10.17
CA LYS A 153 -12.38 1.50 8.85
C LYS A 153 -13.55 2.47 8.94
N VAL A 154 -14.44 2.29 9.90
CA VAL A 154 -15.60 3.17 10.10
C VAL A 154 -15.16 4.43 10.83
N GLU A 155 -14.51 4.29 11.98
CA GLU A 155 -14.14 5.43 12.83
C GLU A 155 -13.14 6.37 12.16
N ILE A 156 -12.21 5.87 11.34
CA ILE A 156 -11.32 6.78 10.59
C ILE A 156 -12.13 7.74 9.73
N LYS A 157 -13.20 7.29 9.07
CA LYS A 157 -14.01 8.13 8.17
C LYS A 157 -14.70 9.26 8.93
N GLU A 158 -15.07 9.03 10.18
CA GLU A 158 -15.76 9.99 11.04
C GLU A 158 -14.88 11.13 11.58
N ILE A 159 -13.54 10.99 11.51
CA ILE A 159 -12.60 12.03 11.97
C ILE A 159 -12.84 13.35 11.22
N LYS A 160 -13.30 14.41 11.89
CA LYS A 160 -13.64 15.67 11.17
C LYS A 160 -12.42 16.40 10.58
N GLN A 161 -11.23 16.19 11.15
CA GLN A 161 -10.03 16.89 10.71
C GLN A 161 -9.52 16.37 9.37
N ARG A 162 -9.25 17.28 8.44
CA ARG A 162 -8.57 16.96 7.18
C ARG A 162 -7.06 17.00 7.40
N TYR A 163 -6.37 15.94 7.01
CA TYR A 163 -4.91 15.89 7.00
C TYR A 163 -4.39 16.06 5.57
N PHE A 164 -3.33 16.85 5.41
CA PHE A 164 -2.68 17.04 4.12
C PHE A 164 -1.73 15.86 3.85
N SER A 165 -1.91 15.20 2.71
CA SER A 165 -1.09 14.04 2.35
C SER A 165 0.27 14.45 1.80
N ILE A 166 1.33 14.28 2.60
CA ILE A 166 2.72 14.42 2.12
C ILE A 166 2.99 13.39 1.01
N GLU A 167 2.49 12.17 1.17
CA GLU A 167 2.56 11.12 0.16
C GLU A 167 1.88 11.54 -1.15
N GLY A 168 0.68 12.13 -1.07
CA GLY A 168 -0.03 12.65 -2.25
C GLY A 168 0.74 13.76 -2.97
N ALA A 169 1.39 14.66 -2.23
CA ALA A 169 2.24 15.70 -2.81
C ALA A 169 3.49 15.12 -3.48
N PHE A 170 4.09 14.10 -2.87
CA PHE A 170 5.23 13.37 -3.42
C PHE A 170 4.86 12.70 -4.75
N HIS A 171 3.76 11.95 -4.80
CA HIS A 171 3.29 11.32 -6.04
C HIS A 171 2.95 12.36 -7.12
N LEU A 172 2.42 13.52 -6.75
CA LEU A 172 2.13 14.60 -7.69
C LEU A 172 3.43 15.16 -8.31
N PHE A 173 4.46 15.38 -7.50
CA PHE A 173 5.78 15.80 -7.98
C PHE A 173 6.35 14.79 -8.99
N PHE A 174 6.30 13.50 -8.67
CA PHE A 174 6.74 12.44 -9.59
C PHE A 174 5.90 12.40 -10.87
N THR A 175 4.60 12.61 -10.78
CA THR A 175 3.71 12.69 -11.94
C THR A 175 4.15 13.81 -12.87
N LEU A 176 4.41 15.01 -12.34
CA LEU A 176 4.90 16.16 -13.12
C LEU A 176 6.28 15.90 -13.71
N PHE A 177 7.17 15.27 -12.96
CA PHE A 177 8.51 14.89 -13.42
C PHE A 177 8.46 13.88 -14.57
N PHE A 178 7.66 12.82 -14.46
CA PHE A 178 7.49 11.85 -15.54
C PHE A 178 6.77 12.44 -16.74
N PHE A 179 5.82 13.35 -16.53
CA PHE A 179 5.18 14.10 -17.61
C PHE A 179 6.17 14.99 -18.36
N TRP A 180 7.09 15.65 -17.66
CA TRP A 180 8.18 16.39 -18.29
C TRP A 180 9.09 15.48 -19.12
N ILE A 181 9.52 14.34 -18.57
CA ILE A 181 10.29 13.33 -19.32
C ILE A 181 9.53 12.89 -20.59
N ARG A 182 8.22 12.65 -20.47
CA ARG A 182 7.35 12.25 -21.59
C ARG A 182 7.40 13.27 -22.72
N LEU A 183 7.32 14.55 -22.40
CA LEU A 183 7.31 15.66 -23.36
C LEU A 183 8.68 15.91 -23.98
N THR A 184 9.76 15.76 -23.21
CA THR A 184 11.12 16.10 -23.67
C THR A 184 11.78 14.98 -24.47
N PHE A 185 11.58 13.71 -24.08
CA PHE A 185 12.34 12.58 -24.64
C PHE A 185 11.52 11.62 -25.51
N PHE A 186 10.20 11.63 -25.38
CA PHE A 186 9.32 10.69 -26.07
C PHE A 186 8.36 11.37 -27.07
N ASN A 187 8.58 12.65 -27.39
CA ASN A 187 7.86 13.39 -28.43
C ASN A 187 8.47 13.23 -29.84
N ILE A 188 9.12 12.09 -30.12
CA ILE A 188 9.47 11.63 -31.47
C ILE A 188 8.69 10.35 -31.74
#